data_AF-A0AAW8H0C0-F1
#
_entry.id   AF-A0AAW8H0C0-F1
#
_cell.length_a   1.000
_cell.length_b   1.000
_cell.length_c   1.000
_cell.angle_alpha   90.00
_cell.angle_beta   90.00
_cell.angle_gamma   90.00
#
_symmetry.space_group_name_H-M   'P 1'
#
loop_
_entity.id
_entity.type
_entity.pdbx_description
1 polymer ?
#
loop_
_entity_poly.entity_id
_entity_poly.type
_entity_poly.pdbx_seq_one_letter_code
_entity_poly.pdbx_strand_id
1 'polypeptide(L)'
;PLWQQLHQKITPEAIEKLANAAVFHHKNLQSDGEFSGFWAGNYFFAIRSPSAKNPNPAIMISWRENETDIGSYVFDVVEDMQGERRLSPCIRPRKGAEHFILNPFDAVHLQRAIALFDITHIYLAAD
;
A
#
# COMPACT_ATOMS: atom_id res chain seq x y z
N PRO A 1 1.70 -8.54 19.37
CA PRO A 1 2.25 -7.19 19.07
C PRO A 1 1.65 -6.62 17.79
N LEU A 2 1.52 -5.30 17.64
CA LEU A 2 0.91 -4.68 16.44
C LEU A 2 1.64 -5.05 15.14
N TRP A 3 2.97 -5.17 15.18
CA TRP A 3 3.77 -5.63 14.04
C TRP A 3 3.35 -7.01 13.53
N GLN A 4 3.19 -7.97 14.45
CA GLN A 4 2.74 -9.32 14.11
C GLN A 4 1.32 -9.30 13.53
N GLN A 5 0.43 -8.49 14.09
CA GLN A 5 -0.94 -8.34 13.59
C GLN A 5 -0.94 -7.77 12.16
N LEU A 6 -0.09 -6.78 11.87
CA LEU A 6 0.07 -6.23 10.54
C LEU A 6 0.47 -7.32 9.54
N HIS A 7 1.48 -8.13 9.86
CA HIS A 7 1.94 -9.22 8.97
C HIS A 7 0.98 -10.40 8.85
N GLN A 8 0.18 -10.68 9.88
CA GLN A 8 -0.87 -11.71 9.81
C GLN A 8 -2.03 -11.28 8.92
N LYS A 9 -2.26 -9.98 8.80
CA LYS A 9 -3.40 -9.41 8.08
C LYS A 9 -3.06 -9.02 6.65
N ILE A 10 -1.92 -8.36 6.47
CA ILE A 10 -1.45 -7.85 5.19
C ILE A 10 -0.45 -8.87 4.64
N THR A 11 -0.96 -9.94 4.05
CA THR A 11 -0.11 -11.00 3.47
C THR A 11 0.23 -10.67 2.01
N PRO A 12 1.29 -11.27 1.45
CA PRO A 12 1.57 -11.16 0.01
C PRO A 12 0.35 -11.50 -0.87
N GLU A 13 -0.41 -12.53 -0.51
CA GLU A 13 -1.62 -12.95 -1.24
C GLU A 13 -2.73 -11.90 -1.14
N ALA A 14 -2.87 -11.23 0.01
CA ALA A 14 -3.81 -10.13 0.17
C ALA A 14 -3.45 -8.94 -0.73
N ILE A 15 -2.15 -8.64 -0.85
CA ILE A 15 -1.62 -7.60 -1.74
C ILE A 15 -1.88 -7.96 -3.20
N GLU A 16 -1.59 -9.19 -3.61
CA GLU A 16 -1.88 -9.67 -4.97
C GLU A 16 -3.37 -9.59 -5.31
N LYS A 17 -4.23 -10.08 -4.40
CA LYS A 17 -5.68 -10.04 -4.60
C LYS A 17 -6.17 -8.60 -4.80
N LEU A 18 -5.69 -7.69 -3.98
CA LEU A 18 -6.09 -6.28 -4.04
C LEU A 18 -5.55 -5.59 -5.30
N ALA A 19 -4.33 -5.93 -5.71
CA ALA A 19 -3.72 -5.38 -6.92
C ALA A 19 -4.42 -5.83 -8.21
N ASN A 20 -5.10 -6.97 -8.18
CA ASN A 20 -5.89 -7.50 -9.29
C ASN A 20 -7.38 -7.10 -9.22
N ALA A 21 -7.77 -6.17 -8.34
CA ALA A 21 -9.15 -5.68 -8.29
C ALA A 21 -9.54 -4.97 -9.59
N ALA A 22 -10.78 -5.19 -10.07
CA ALA A 22 -11.22 -4.74 -11.39
C ALA A 22 -11.13 -3.22 -11.57
N VAL A 23 -11.39 -2.45 -10.51
CA VAL A 23 -11.19 -0.99 -10.47
C VAL A 23 -9.82 -0.52 -10.98
N PHE A 24 -8.74 -1.29 -10.79
CA PHE A 24 -7.39 -0.93 -11.26
C PHE A 24 -7.13 -1.27 -12.74
N HIS A 25 -8.08 -1.89 -13.44
CA HIS A 25 -7.98 -2.18 -14.87
C HIS A 25 -8.75 -1.18 -15.75
N HIS A 26 -9.35 -0.14 -15.16
CA HIS A 26 -10.12 0.87 -15.87
C HIS A 26 -9.25 2.04 -16.37
N LYS A 27 -9.68 2.68 -17.48
CA LYS A 27 -8.86 3.64 -18.27
C LYS A 27 -8.45 4.95 -17.58
N ASN A 28 -8.92 5.26 -16.37
CA ASN A 28 -8.75 6.59 -15.76
C ASN A 28 -8.02 6.55 -14.41
N LEU A 29 -6.85 5.90 -14.36
CA LEU A 29 -5.98 5.95 -13.19
C LEU A 29 -5.02 7.15 -13.25
N GLN A 30 -4.79 7.78 -12.10
CA GLN A 30 -3.77 8.81 -11.90
C GLN A 30 -2.44 8.15 -11.50
N SER A 31 -1.33 8.67 -12.01
CA SER A 31 0.01 8.18 -11.69
C SER A 31 0.63 8.94 -10.52
N ASP A 32 1.36 8.21 -9.67
CA ASP A 32 2.25 8.73 -8.63
C ASP A 32 3.54 7.88 -8.63
N GLY A 33 4.53 8.31 -9.40
CA GLY A 33 5.75 7.53 -9.64
C GLY A 33 5.45 6.22 -10.38
N GLU A 34 5.83 5.09 -9.78
CA GLU A 34 5.57 3.74 -10.30
C GLU A 34 4.14 3.25 -10.01
N PHE A 35 3.36 4.02 -9.24
CA PHE A 35 2.02 3.64 -8.83
C PHE A 35 0.97 4.28 -9.74
N SER A 36 -0.12 3.54 -10.00
CA SER A 36 -1.31 4.02 -10.70
C SER A 36 -2.55 3.72 -9.87
N GLY A 37 -3.41 4.71 -9.68
CA GLY A 37 -4.51 4.62 -8.73
C GLY A 37 -5.61 5.65 -8.92
N PHE A 38 -6.53 5.71 -7.95
CA PHE A 38 -7.65 6.63 -7.97
C PHE A 38 -7.96 7.16 -6.56
N TRP A 39 -8.64 8.30 -6.51
CA TRP A 39 -9.12 8.87 -5.25
C TRP A 39 -10.52 8.36 -4.94
N ALA A 40 -10.73 7.93 -3.69
CA ALA A 40 -12.04 7.67 -3.13
C ALA A 40 -12.19 8.46 -1.82
N GLY A 41 -12.92 9.58 -1.90
CA GLY A 41 -12.98 10.55 -0.81
C GLY A 41 -11.61 11.12 -0.47
N ASN A 42 -11.16 10.94 0.77
CA ASN A 42 -9.89 11.48 1.28
C ASN A 42 -8.70 10.53 1.10
N TYR A 43 -8.90 9.37 0.45
CA TYR A 43 -7.88 8.36 0.28
C TYR A 43 -7.54 8.17 -1.20
N PHE A 44 -6.26 7.99 -1.47
CA PHE A 44 -5.76 7.58 -2.78
C PHE A 44 -5.28 6.14 -2.69
N PHE A 45 -5.93 5.25 -3.45
CA PHE A 45 -5.55 3.86 -3.55
C PHE A 45 -4.85 3.64 -4.88
N ALA A 46 -3.62 3.13 -4.84
CA ALA A 46 -2.84 2.92 -6.03
C ALA A 46 -2.03 1.63 -5.96
N ILE A 47 -1.71 1.09 -7.13
CA ILE A 47 -0.94 -0.13 -7.26
C ILE A 47 0.30 0.11 -8.09
N ARG A 48 1.36 -0.62 -7.78
CA ARG A 48 2.47 -0.85 -8.70
C ARG A 48 2.31 -2.26 -9.24
N SER A 49 2.04 -2.37 -10.53
CA SER A 49 1.98 -3.67 -11.21
C SER A 49 3.35 -4.34 -11.24
N PRO A 50 3.41 -5.69 -11.27
CA PRO A 50 4.65 -6.42 -11.50
C PRO A 50 5.41 -5.93 -12.74
N SER A 51 6.73 -5.87 -12.63
CA SER A 51 7.65 -5.48 -13.69
C SER A 51 8.96 -6.24 -13.57
N ALA A 52 9.83 -6.14 -14.58
CA ALA A 52 11.15 -6.78 -14.53
C ALA A 52 12.03 -6.29 -13.36
N LYS A 53 11.78 -5.08 -12.83
CA LYS A 53 12.50 -4.54 -11.66
C LYS A 53 11.85 -4.92 -10.33
N ASN A 54 10.53 -5.05 -10.31
CA ASN A 54 9.73 -5.35 -9.14
C ASN A 54 8.77 -6.50 -9.50
N PRO A 55 9.17 -7.77 -9.30
CA PRO A 55 8.41 -8.92 -9.80
C PRO A 55 7.08 -9.13 -9.06
N ASN A 56 6.91 -8.53 -7.88
CA ASN A 56 5.68 -8.61 -7.10
C ASN A 56 4.95 -7.26 -7.10
N PRO A 57 3.61 -7.28 -6.96
CA PRO A 57 2.83 -6.04 -6.86
C PRO A 57 3.07 -5.34 -5.52
N ALA A 58 2.82 -4.03 -5.50
CA ALA A 58 2.76 -3.26 -4.28
C ALA A 58 1.50 -2.39 -4.24
N ILE A 59 1.02 -2.08 -3.04
CA ILE A 59 -0.11 -1.18 -2.83
C ILE A 59 0.37 0.08 -2.13
N MET A 60 -0.06 1.24 -2.60
CA MET A 60 0.09 2.51 -1.92
C MET A 60 -1.28 3.02 -1.49
N ILE A 61 -1.39 3.37 -0.20
CA ILE A 61 -2.56 4.05 0.35
C ILE A 61 -2.10 5.42 0.85
N SER A 62 -2.60 6.47 0.22
CA SER A 62 -2.33 7.84 0.67
C SER A 62 -3.54 8.47 1.33
N TRP A 63 -3.28 9.34 2.30
CA TRP A 63 -4.30 10.17 2.93
C TRP A 63 -3.84 11.62 2.93
N ARG A 64 -4.79 12.55 2.92
CA ARG A 64 -4.51 13.97 3.12
C ARG A 64 -4.34 14.25 4.60
N GLU A 65 -3.16 14.72 5.01
CA GLU A 65 -2.94 15.26 6.35
C GLU A 65 -3.44 16.72 6.41
N ASN A 66 -3.30 17.46 5.29
CA ASN A 66 -3.90 18.76 5.05
C ASN A 66 -4.03 19.01 3.53
N GLU A 67 -4.34 20.25 3.09
CA GLU A 67 -4.51 20.59 1.66
C GLU A 67 -3.25 20.35 0.81
N THR A 68 -2.06 20.43 1.41
CA THR A 68 -0.77 20.34 0.72
C THR A 68 0.01 19.06 1.04
N ASP A 69 -0.26 18.43 2.18
CA ASP A 69 0.49 17.27 2.68
C ASP A 69 -0.28 15.97 2.49
N ILE A 70 0.34 15.06 1.74
CA ILE A 70 -0.17 13.73 1.45
C ILE A 70 0.83 12.72 2.01
N GLY A 71 0.45 12.05 3.10
CA GLY A 71 1.18 10.90 3.64
C GLY A 71 0.77 9.63 2.91
N SER A 72 1.67 8.66 2.80
CA SER A 72 1.39 7.36 2.20
C SER A 72 1.98 6.22 3.01
N TYR A 73 1.27 5.10 3.07
CA TYR A 73 1.89 3.80 3.35
C TYR A 73 2.01 3.01 2.06
N VAL A 74 3.14 2.35 1.90
CA VAL A 74 3.39 1.41 0.81
C VAL A 74 3.55 0.02 1.40
N PHE A 75 2.79 -0.91 0.88
CA PHE A 75 2.81 -2.32 1.24
C PHE A 75 3.44 -3.07 0.07
N ASP A 76 4.76 -3.21 0.14
CA ASP A 76 5.54 -3.89 -0.89
C ASP A 76 5.68 -5.37 -0.57
N VAL A 77 5.76 -6.21 -1.59
CA VAL A 77 6.09 -7.62 -1.45
C VAL A 77 7.49 -7.82 -2.02
N VAL A 78 8.42 -8.21 -1.16
CA VAL A 78 9.82 -8.46 -1.52
C VAL A 78 10.14 -9.93 -1.31
N GLU A 79 11.08 -10.45 -2.09
CA GLU A 79 11.65 -11.77 -1.85
C GLU A 79 12.84 -11.65 -0.91
N ASP A 80 12.97 -12.60 0.01
CA ASP A 80 14.19 -12.74 0.80
C ASP A 80 15.26 -13.56 0.05
N MET A 81 16.40 -13.80 0.71
CA MET A 81 17.51 -14.55 0.10
C MET A 81 17.17 -16.02 -0.22
N GLN A 82 16.08 -16.55 0.32
CA GLN A 82 15.60 -17.91 0.09
C GLN A 82 14.49 -17.95 -0.98
N GLY A 83 14.10 -16.79 -1.52
CA GLY A 83 13.01 -16.65 -2.48
C GLY A 83 11.63 -16.58 -1.83
N GLU A 84 11.55 -16.51 -0.50
CA GLU A 84 10.27 -16.42 0.20
C GLU A 84 9.72 -14.99 0.13
N ARG A 85 8.45 -14.88 -0.24
CA ARG A 85 7.77 -13.59 -0.38
C ARG A 85 7.35 -13.07 0.98
N ARG A 86 7.73 -11.84 1.28
CA ARG A 86 7.40 -11.17 2.54
C ARG A 86 6.93 -9.75 2.31
N LEU A 87 6.06 -9.29 3.20
CA LEU A 87 5.66 -7.89 3.24
C LEU A 87 6.83 -7.01 3.72
N SER A 88 7.04 -5.88 3.06
CA SER A 88 7.92 -4.80 3.50
C SER A 88 7.11 -3.50 3.58
N PRO A 89 6.46 -3.21 4.72
CA PRO A 89 5.68 -1.99 4.86
C PRO A 89 6.59 -0.77 5.02
N CYS A 90 6.29 0.29 4.28
CA CYS A 90 7.02 1.56 4.28
C CYS A 90 6.07 2.73 4.51
N ILE A 91 6.60 3.82 5.07
CA ILE A 91 5.95 5.12 5.14
C ILE A 91 6.64 6.11 4.20
N ARG A 92 5.83 6.89 3.48
CA ARG A 92 6.24 8.11 2.79
C ARG A 92 5.55 9.28 3.50
N PRO A 93 6.27 10.11 4.27
CA PRO A 93 5.63 11.09 5.14
C PRO A 93 4.93 12.22 4.36
N ARG A 94 5.41 12.53 3.15
CA ARG A 94 4.81 13.51 2.24
C ARG A 94 5.08 13.14 0.79
N LYS A 95 4.23 13.59 -0.15
CA LYS A 95 4.44 13.39 -1.58
C LYS A 95 5.81 13.92 -2.02
N GLY A 96 6.55 13.11 -2.78
CA GLY A 96 7.90 13.42 -3.25
C GLY A 96 9.03 13.17 -2.24
N ALA A 97 8.73 12.78 -0.99
CA ALA A 97 9.75 12.32 -0.05
C ALA A 97 10.15 10.86 -0.31
N GLU A 98 11.28 10.48 0.28
CA GLU A 98 11.74 9.09 0.31
C GLU A 98 10.80 8.19 1.13
N HIS A 99 10.90 6.89 0.89
CA HIS A 99 10.18 5.85 1.64
C HIS A 99 11.08 5.31 2.74
N PHE A 100 10.53 5.16 3.94
CA PHE A 100 11.21 4.60 5.11
C PHE A 100 10.51 3.32 5.54
N ILE A 101 11.27 2.28 5.87
CA ILE A 101 10.70 1.05 6.43
C ILE A 101 9.96 1.40 7.73
N LEU A 102 8.76 0.85 7.87
CA LEU A 102 7.92 1.08 9.03
C LEU A 102 8.57 0.49 10.29
N ASN A 103 8.68 1.30 11.34
CA ASN A 103 9.26 0.86 12.61
C ASN A 103 8.34 -0.18 13.28
N PRO A 104 8.82 -1.40 13.61
CA PRO A 104 8.01 -2.45 14.22
C PRO A 104 7.52 -2.15 15.64
N PHE A 105 8.02 -1.08 16.27
CA PHE A 105 7.63 -0.65 17.62
C PHE A 105 6.77 0.62 17.63
N ASP A 106 6.53 1.25 16.48
CA ASP A 106 5.73 2.48 16.41
C ASP A 106 4.24 2.15 16.36
N ALA A 107 3.61 2.11 17.54
CA ALA A 107 2.20 1.73 17.65
C ALA A 107 1.27 2.62 16.83
N VAL A 108 1.57 3.92 16.71
CA VAL A 108 0.72 4.89 16.00
C VAL A 108 0.72 4.58 14.51
N HIS A 109 1.91 4.43 13.93
CA HIS A 109 2.03 4.14 12.51
C HIS A 109 1.49 2.74 12.17
N LEU A 110 1.70 1.75 13.03
CA LEU A 110 1.19 0.39 12.81
C LEU A 110 -0.34 0.33 12.85
N GLN A 111 -0.97 0.97 13.84
CA GLN A 111 -2.43 1.03 13.92
C GLN A 111 -3.03 1.74 12.70
N ARG A 112 -2.44 2.86 12.28
CA ARG A 112 -2.92 3.60 11.10
C ARG A 112 -2.75 2.79 9.82
N ALA A 113 -1.62 2.12 9.63
CA ALA A 113 -1.38 1.27 8.47
C ALA A 113 -2.40 0.12 8.37
N ILE A 114 -2.68 -0.56 9.50
CA ILE A 114 -3.71 -1.61 9.58
C ILE A 114 -5.10 -1.03 9.24
N ALA A 115 -5.48 0.08 9.86
CA ALA A 115 -6.78 0.70 9.64
C ALA A 115 -6.98 1.18 8.19
N LEU A 116 -5.95 1.76 7.58
CA LEU A 116 -6.01 2.17 6.18
C LEU A 116 -6.09 0.97 5.23
N PHE A 117 -5.39 -0.13 5.54
CA PHE A 117 -5.52 -1.36 4.78
C PHE A 117 -6.95 -1.92 4.87
N ASP A 118 -7.59 -1.91 6.03
CA ASP A 118 -8.99 -2.33 6.18
C ASP A 118 -9.95 -1.52 5.31
N ILE A 119 -9.73 -0.22 5.24
CA ILE A 119 -10.58 0.68 4.46
C ILE A 119 -10.54 0.32 2.96
N THR A 120 -9.43 -0.24 2.47
CA THR A 120 -9.35 -0.68 1.06
C THR A 120 -10.43 -1.70 0.72
N HIS A 121 -10.78 -2.61 1.63
CA HIS A 121 -11.82 -3.61 1.37
C HIS A 121 -13.19 -2.98 1.17
N ILE A 122 -13.47 -1.82 1.78
CA ILE A 122 -14.73 -1.10 1.59
C ILE A 122 -14.80 -0.51 0.17
N TYR A 123 -13.70 0.08 -0.30
CA TYR A 123 -13.66 0.78 -1.59
C TYR A 123 -13.36 -0.12 -2.79
N LEU A 124 -12.75 -1.28 -2.57
CA LEU A 124 -12.27 -2.17 -3.63
C LEU A 124 -13.05 -3.50 -3.72
N ALA A 125 -13.99 -3.77 -2.79
CA ALA A 125 -14.90 -4.91 -2.89
C ALA A 125 -16.25 -4.56 -3.55
N ALA A 126 -16.47 -3.30 -3.91
CA ALA A 126 -17.65 -2.85 -4.64
C ALA A 126 -17.40 -2.97 -6.15
N ASP A 127 -17.35 -4.21 -6.65
CA ASP A 127 -17.46 -4.56 -8.07
C ASP A 127 -18.35 -5.82 -8.21
#